data_AF-A0A8H7WYG9-F1
#
_entry.id   AF-A0A8H7WYG9-F1
#
_cell.length_a   1.000
_cell.length_b   1.000
_cell.length_c   1.000
_cell.angle_alpha   90.00
_cell.angle_beta   90.00
_cell.angle_gamma   90.00
#
_symmetry.space_group_name_H-M   'P 1'
#
loop_
_entity.id
_entity.type
_entity.pdbx_description
1 polymer ?
#
loop_
_entity_poly.entity_id
_entity_poly.type
_entity_poly.pdbx_seq_one_letter_code
_entity_poly.pdbx_strand_id
1 'polypeptide(L)'
;MSMLASASASARSNSKTVQNEHFFRYTSGRWLWDEEKHFQERYRKFNVEELKRIGAESIGAKSCVSITKLDEGGYNKVFRLVMDNGSVDIARIPCPNAGPPFKTTASEVATMDFARTILNIPVPKVHAWSAVSDNPVEAEYILMEEACGTSLGDVWEGMGIHSKAKIVNEIVSIEQKLLSVSFSRYGNIYFAKDSFPGCEKAEVSGDISEELKKEAEERFTIGPVVEHVFWRRDPKSMQMERGPWKTADDYLNALANNQVIWLTQESPDAHIALYKKYLDICPYILPKNERMDHMRDAEGFNEQADFWDRLDGFIARGGWTSNERYEEALEMFASIREEGLKQLTGEEKSDFEKQSRWAQRSAEKTDDS
;
A
#
# COMPACT_ATOMS: atom_id res chain seq x y z
N MET A 1 27.24 35.63 23.90
CA MET A 1 27.45 34.77 22.70
C MET A 1 26.56 33.51 22.67
N SER A 2 26.13 32.94 23.79
CA SER A 2 25.31 31.70 23.82
C SER A 2 23.87 31.84 23.26
N MET A 3 23.15 32.94 23.57
CA MET A 3 21.77 33.13 23.05
C MET A 3 21.69 33.37 21.53
N LEU A 4 22.68 34.06 20.95
CA LEU A 4 22.72 34.34 19.51
C LEU A 4 23.01 33.09 18.68
N ALA A 5 23.82 32.16 19.22
CA ALA A 5 24.07 30.86 18.58
C ALA A 5 22.82 29.96 18.59
N SER A 6 22.06 29.95 19.69
CA SER A 6 20.80 29.20 19.82
C SER A 6 19.70 29.73 18.89
N ALA A 7 19.52 31.05 18.81
CA ALA A 7 18.56 31.67 17.91
C ALA A 7 18.90 31.45 16.42
N SER A 8 20.19 31.50 16.06
CA SER A 8 20.69 31.23 14.70
C SER A 8 20.52 29.75 14.29
N ALA A 9 20.78 28.81 15.21
CA ALA A 9 20.55 27.39 14.99
C ALA A 9 19.05 27.06 14.84
N SER A 10 18.19 27.69 15.66
CA SER A 10 16.74 27.57 15.57
C SER A 10 16.19 28.14 14.24
N ALA A 11 16.66 29.32 13.81
CA ALA A 11 16.27 29.91 12.53
C ALA A 11 16.75 29.11 11.31
N ARG A 12 17.98 28.55 11.34
CA ARG A 12 18.48 27.63 10.30
C ARG A 12 17.73 26.30 10.27
N SER A 13 17.38 25.76 11.43
CA SER A 13 16.56 24.56 11.56
C SER A 13 15.15 24.77 10.97
N ASN A 14 14.53 25.92 11.26
CA ASN A 14 13.23 26.26 10.71
C ASN A 14 13.28 26.47 9.18
N SER A 15 14.32 27.14 8.67
CA SER A 15 14.54 27.33 7.22
C SER A 15 14.71 26.01 6.46
N LYS A 16 15.47 25.05 7.00
CA LYS A 16 15.64 23.72 6.38
C LYS A 16 14.37 22.88 6.46
N THR A 17 13.61 23.01 7.56
CA THR A 17 12.33 22.32 7.72
C THR A 17 11.31 22.80 6.67
N VAL A 18 11.24 24.12 6.43
CA VAL A 18 10.38 24.70 5.38
C VAL A 18 10.81 24.24 3.97
N GLN A 19 12.12 24.10 3.72
CA GLN A 19 12.62 23.62 2.42
C GLN A 19 12.21 22.16 2.13
N ASN A 20 12.18 21.30 3.15
CA ASN A 20 11.90 19.86 2.98
C ASN A 20 10.41 19.50 3.04
N GLU A 21 9.53 20.47 3.29
CA GLU A 21 8.10 20.22 3.51
C GLU A 21 7.44 19.46 2.34
N HIS A 22 7.88 19.74 1.10
CA HIS A 22 7.41 19.06 -0.10
C HIS A 22 7.73 17.55 -0.13
N PHE A 23 8.76 17.10 0.59
CA PHE A 23 9.06 15.68 0.77
C PHE A 23 8.10 15.00 1.73
N PHE A 24 7.51 15.73 2.68
CA PHE A 24 6.68 15.15 3.74
C PHE A 24 5.21 15.03 3.34
N ARG A 25 4.72 16.00 2.55
CA ARG A 25 3.33 16.08 2.09
C ARG A 25 3.05 15.16 0.90
N TYR A 26 1.78 14.83 0.74
CA TYR A 26 1.26 14.27 -0.50
C TYR A 26 0.98 15.39 -1.51
N THR A 27 1.34 15.17 -2.77
CA THR A 27 1.40 16.17 -3.85
C THR A 27 0.93 15.62 -5.21
N SER A 28 0.88 14.29 -5.42
CA SER A 28 0.52 13.70 -6.73
C SER A 28 -0.96 13.79 -7.13
N GLY A 29 -1.86 14.13 -6.21
CA GLY A 29 -3.28 14.22 -6.50
C GLY A 29 -4.11 14.72 -5.33
N ARG A 30 -5.43 14.69 -5.51
CA ARG A 30 -6.41 15.25 -4.58
C ARG A 30 -7.55 14.28 -4.35
N TRP A 31 -8.29 14.53 -3.27
CA TRP A 31 -9.51 13.77 -2.96
C TRP A 31 -10.72 14.67 -2.98
N LEU A 32 -11.81 14.19 -3.59
CA LEU A 32 -13.06 14.93 -3.66
C LEU A 32 -13.77 15.02 -2.29
N TRP A 33 -13.49 14.09 -1.39
CA TRP A 33 -14.01 14.06 -0.02
C TRP A 33 -12.92 13.66 0.97
N ASP A 34 -13.07 14.08 2.23
CA ASP A 34 -12.12 13.80 3.32
C ASP A 34 -10.65 14.15 2.98
N GLU A 35 -10.43 15.15 2.12
CA GLU A 35 -9.11 15.47 1.57
C GLU A 35 -8.06 15.74 2.64
N GLU A 36 -8.38 16.59 3.61
CA GLU A 36 -7.47 16.92 4.70
C GLU A 36 -7.07 15.66 5.48
N LYS A 37 -8.03 14.76 5.73
CA LYS A 37 -7.75 13.48 6.40
C LYS A 37 -6.79 12.63 5.57
N HIS A 38 -7.02 12.54 4.25
CA HIS A 38 -6.12 11.80 3.36
C HIS A 38 -4.72 12.39 3.27
N PHE A 39 -4.57 13.71 3.34
CA PHE A 39 -3.28 14.37 3.44
C PHE A 39 -2.60 14.10 4.78
N GLN A 40 -3.30 14.20 5.90
CA GLN A 40 -2.75 13.91 7.23
C GLN A 40 -2.32 12.45 7.36
N GLU A 41 -3.12 11.51 6.85
CA GLU A 41 -2.82 10.07 6.86
C GLU A 41 -1.59 9.71 6.02
N ARG A 42 -1.22 10.57 5.08
CA ARG A 42 -0.04 10.42 4.21
C ARG A 42 1.10 11.34 4.59
N TYR A 43 0.90 12.29 5.49
CA TYR A 43 1.96 13.18 5.94
C TYR A 43 2.97 12.40 6.78
N ARG A 44 4.25 12.46 6.39
CA ARG A 44 5.33 11.81 7.15
C ARG A 44 6.56 12.70 7.15
N LYS A 45 6.87 13.26 8.32
CA LYS A 45 8.16 13.92 8.55
C LYS A 45 9.24 12.86 8.80
N PHE A 46 10.44 13.13 8.31
CA PHE A 46 11.64 12.31 8.52
C PHE A 46 12.88 13.20 8.42
N ASN A 47 14.01 12.71 8.93
CA ASN A 47 15.30 13.40 8.87
C ASN A 47 15.98 13.13 7.51
N VAL A 48 15.87 14.10 6.61
CA VAL A 48 16.40 14.03 5.24
C VAL A 48 17.92 13.86 5.21
N GLU A 49 18.66 14.52 6.11
CA GLU A 49 20.12 14.44 6.12
C GLU A 49 20.61 13.08 6.61
N GLU A 50 19.94 12.50 7.61
CA GLU A 50 20.26 11.14 8.07
C GLU A 50 19.90 10.08 7.04
N LEU A 51 18.79 10.24 6.31
CA LEU A 51 18.46 9.37 5.18
C LEU A 51 19.55 9.40 4.10
N LYS A 52 20.02 10.61 3.75
CA LYS A 52 21.11 10.83 2.81
C LYS A 52 22.43 10.21 3.28
N ARG A 53 22.74 10.33 4.57
CA ARG A 53 23.96 9.76 5.17
C ARG A 53 23.92 8.24 5.14
N ILE A 54 22.83 7.63 5.61
CA ILE A 54 22.66 6.17 5.64
C ILE A 54 22.64 5.61 4.21
N GLY A 55 21.97 6.27 3.26
CA GLY A 55 22.00 5.89 1.84
C GLY A 55 23.39 5.93 1.23
N ALA A 56 24.21 6.93 1.54
CA ALA A 56 25.60 6.97 1.07
C ALA A 56 26.45 5.84 1.67
N GLU A 57 26.31 5.61 2.98
CA GLU A 57 27.05 4.57 3.70
C GLU A 57 26.69 3.16 3.23
N SER A 58 25.40 2.88 2.98
CA SER A 58 24.89 1.56 2.61
C SER A 58 25.46 1.04 1.28
N ILE A 59 25.89 1.95 0.39
CA ILE A 59 26.47 1.63 -0.91
C ILE A 59 27.93 2.05 -1.06
N GLY A 60 28.59 2.42 0.04
CA GLY A 60 30.02 2.75 0.06
C GLY A 60 30.38 4.07 -0.64
N ALA A 61 29.44 5.00 -0.77
CA ALA A 61 29.68 6.36 -1.22
C ALA A 61 30.10 7.28 -0.05
N LYS A 62 30.68 8.45 -0.33
CA LYS A 62 31.07 9.39 0.74
C LYS A 62 29.94 10.32 1.12
N SER A 63 29.08 10.68 0.17
CA SER A 63 27.96 11.58 0.42
C SER A 63 26.88 11.48 -0.66
N CYS A 64 25.63 11.80 -0.27
CA CYS A 64 24.53 11.99 -1.21
C CYS A 64 24.50 13.46 -1.68
N VAL A 65 24.66 13.67 -2.98
CA VAL A 65 24.70 14.99 -3.61
C VAL A 65 23.31 15.56 -3.88
N SER A 66 22.32 14.72 -4.15
CA SER A 66 20.94 15.16 -4.40
C SER A 66 19.93 14.11 -3.99
N ILE A 67 18.79 14.58 -3.47
CA ILE A 67 17.59 13.78 -3.24
C ILE A 67 16.44 14.39 -4.03
N THR A 68 15.69 13.56 -4.74
CA THR A 68 14.51 13.98 -5.51
C THR A 68 13.37 13.03 -5.19
N LYS A 69 12.18 13.56 -4.94
CA LYS A 69 10.95 12.74 -4.83
C LYS A 69 10.56 12.30 -6.23
N LEU A 70 10.73 11.02 -6.53
CA LEU A 70 10.41 10.46 -7.85
C LEU A 70 8.92 10.29 -8.02
N ASP A 71 8.31 9.72 -6.98
CA ASP A 71 6.94 9.29 -7.02
C ASP A 71 6.40 9.19 -5.60
N GLU A 72 5.08 9.18 -5.48
CA GLU A 72 4.39 8.80 -4.28
C GLU A 72 3.08 8.12 -4.64
N GLY A 73 2.95 6.88 -4.16
CA GLY A 73 1.74 6.10 -4.31
C GLY A 73 0.76 6.33 -3.16
N GLY A 74 -0.23 5.45 -3.08
CA GLY A 74 -1.21 5.47 -1.98
C GLY A 74 -0.61 5.24 -0.59
N TYR A 75 0.56 4.60 -0.51
CA TYR A 75 1.14 4.05 0.73
C TYR A 75 2.61 4.40 0.98
N ASN A 76 3.37 4.84 -0.02
CA ASN A 76 4.80 5.09 0.10
C ASN A 76 5.18 6.36 -0.66
N LYS A 77 6.18 7.09 -0.14
CA LYS A 77 6.94 8.09 -0.89
C LYS A 77 8.25 7.49 -1.36
N VAL A 78 8.60 7.74 -2.61
CA VAL A 78 9.79 7.18 -3.26
C VAL A 78 10.73 8.32 -3.63
N PHE A 79 11.97 8.22 -3.19
CA PHE A 79 13.00 9.21 -3.44
C PHE A 79 14.19 8.56 -4.15
N ARG A 80 14.75 9.30 -5.11
CA ARG A 80 16.02 8.97 -5.74
C ARG A 80 17.13 9.75 -5.08
N LEU A 81 18.11 9.03 -4.57
CA LEU A 81 19.31 9.58 -3.95
C LEU A 81 20.46 9.37 -4.93
N VAL A 82 21.08 10.46 -5.37
CA VAL A 82 22.28 10.42 -6.22
C VAL A 82 23.49 10.68 -5.34
N MET A 83 24.51 9.83 -5.46
CA MET A 83 25.73 9.90 -4.65
C MET A 83 26.88 10.62 -5.37
N ASP A 84 27.91 10.99 -4.61
CA ASP A 84 29.11 11.67 -5.11
C ASP A 84 29.93 10.85 -6.11
N ASN A 85 29.84 9.52 -6.05
CA ASN A 85 30.46 8.59 -7.00
C ASN A 85 29.58 8.26 -8.22
N GLY A 86 28.41 8.90 -8.36
CA GLY A 86 27.46 8.67 -9.46
C GLY A 86 26.53 7.46 -9.28
N SER A 87 26.68 6.68 -8.21
CA SER A 87 25.73 5.62 -7.86
C SER A 87 24.40 6.21 -7.38
N VAL A 88 23.36 5.39 -7.47
CA VAL A 88 21.97 5.78 -7.17
C VAL A 88 21.37 4.79 -6.20
N ASP A 89 20.66 5.32 -5.21
CA ASP A 89 19.89 4.54 -4.24
C ASP A 89 18.42 5.01 -4.29
N ILE A 90 17.49 4.07 -4.13
CA ILE A 90 16.06 4.37 -4.02
C ILE A 90 15.65 4.25 -2.56
N ALA A 91 15.18 5.36 -2.00
CA ALA A 91 14.59 5.38 -0.67
C ALA A 91 13.06 5.30 -0.76
N ARG A 92 12.48 4.36 -0.06
CA ARG A 92 11.02 4.24 0.13
C ARG A 92 10.68 4.53 1.58
N ILE A 93 9.79 5.48 1.79
CA ILE A 93 9.29 5.86 3.12
C ILE A 93 7.79 5.57 3.18
N PRO A 94 7.36 4.60 4.00
CA PRO A 94 5.96 4.32 4.23
C PRO A 94 5.21 5.50 4.83
N CYS A 95 4.07 5.81 4.22
CA CYS A 95 3.09 6.72 4.77
C CYS A 95 2.42 6.08 6.00
N PRO A 96 1.91 6.88 6.97
CA PRO A 96 1.22 6.33 8.14
C PRO A 96 0.07 5.36 7.82
N ASN A 97 -0.58 5.51 6.67
CA ASN A 97 -1.66 4.64 6.20
C ASN A 97 -1.19 3.37 5.46
N ALA A 98 0.11 3.12 5.33
CA ALA A 98 0.65 1.95 4.62
C ALA A 98 0.20 0.62 5.21
N GLY A 99 -0.06 0.60 6.52
CA GLY A 99 -0.47 -0.60 7.23
C GLY A 99 -0.03 -0.55 8.69
N PRO A 100 -0.06 -1.69 9.40
CA PRO A 100 0.49 -1.78 10.74
C PRO A 100 1.97 -1.35 10.75
N PRO A 101 2.38 -0.46 11.69
CA PRO A 101 3.77 -0.11 11.90
C PRO A 101 4.62 -1.36 12.10
N PHE A 102 5.88 -1.28 11.70
CA PHE A 102 6.83 -2.40 11.67
C PHE A 102 6.50 -3.51 10.69
N LYS A 103 5.28 -4.07 10.74
CA LYS A 103 4.94 -5.29 10.00
C LYS A 103 4.97 -5.09 8.49
N THR A 104 4.46 -3.96 8.00
CA THR A 104 4.40 -3.68 6.55
C THR A 104 5.80 -3.65 5.94
N THR A 105 6.69 -2.83 6.51
CA THR A 105 8.08 -2.69 6.05
C THR A 105 8.88 -3.97 6.24
N ALA A 106 8.77 -4.62 7.41
CA ALA A 106 9.49 -5.86 7.69
C ALA A 106 9.06 -6.98 6.74
N SER A 107 7.76 -7.08 6.43
CA SER A 107 7.27 -8.10 5.51
C SER A 107 7.69 -7.84 4.07
N GLU A 108 7.66 -6.58 3.63
CA GLU A 108 8.08 -6.21 2.29
C GLU A 108 9.56 -6.54 2.05
N VAL A 109 10.44 -6.17 2.98
CA VAL A 109 11.89 -6.47 2.86
C VAL A 109 12.14 -7.98 2.89
N ALA A 110 11.49 -8.72 3.79
CA ALA A 110 11.62 -10.17 3.85
C ALA A 110 11.12 -10.85 2.56
N THR A 111 10.02 -10.36 1.99
CA THR A 111 9.47 -10.89 0.72
C THR A 111 10.41 -10.61 -0.45
N MET A 112 11.00 -9.41 -0.53
CA MET A 112 11.98 -9.07 -1.56
C MET A 112 13.23 -9.96 -1.46
N ASP A 113 13.75 -10.18 -0.25
CA ASP A 113 14.89 -11.06 -0.04
C ASP A 113 14.55 -12.51 -0.39
N PHE A 114 13.39 -13.02 0.04
CA PHE A 114 12.89 -14.34 -0.34
C PHE A 114 12.79 -14.53 -1.86
N ALA A 115 12.16 -13.57 -2.56
CA ALA A 115 12.04 -13.61 -4.02
C ALA A 115 13.42 -13.61 -4.71
N ARG A 116 14.39 -12.86 -4.19
CA ARG A 116 15.73 -12.79 -4.78
C ARG A 116 16.57 -14.02 -4.48
N THR A 117 16.61 -14.48 -3.23
CA THR A 117 17.56 -15.53 -2.79
C THR A 117 17.00 -16.93 -2.94
N ILE A 118 15.71 -17.14 -2.70
CA ILE A 118 15.07 -18.46 -2.75
C ILE A 118 14.50 -18.72 -4.15
N LEU A 119 13.78 -17.74 -4.72
CA LEU A 119 13.12 -17.92 -6.02
C LEU A 119 13.97 -17.47 -7.22
N ASN A 120 15.09 -16.79 -6.99
CA ASN A 120 15.93 -16.22 -8.04
C ASN A 120 15.12 -15.34 -9.03
N ILE A 121 14.24 -14.50 -8.47
CA ILE A 121 13.49 -13.48 -9.20
C ILE A 121 14.28 -12.16 -9.12
N PRO A 122 14.50 -11.46 -10.25
CA PRO A 122 15.28 -10.23 -10.27
C PRO A 122 14.48 -9.06 -9.69
N VAL A 123 14.45 -8.96 -8.36
CA VAL A 123 13.93 -7.79 -7.63
C VAL A 123 15.10 -6.92 -7.15
N PRO A 124 14.91 -5.60 -6.95
CA PRO A 124 15.94 -4.72 -6.43
C PRO A 124 16.55 -5.24 -5.12
N LYS A 125 17.87 -5.17 -4.98
CA LYS A 125 18.54 -5.54 -3.73
C LYS A 125 18.33 -4.45 -2.69
N VAL A 126 17.93 -4.84 -1.48
CA VAL A 126 17.87 -3.94 -0.33
C VAL A 126 19.28 -3.70 0.21
N HIS A 127 19.67 -2.43 0.33
CA HIS A 127 20.95 -1.97 0.86
C HIS A 127 20.89 -1.74 2.37
N ALA A 128 19.83 -1.08 2.84
CA ALA A 128 19.58 -0.80 4.25
C ALA A 128 18.07 -0.59 4.47
N TRP A 129 17.58 -0.85 5.67
CA TRP A 129 16.17 -0.62 6.00
C TRP A 129 15.98 -0.50 7.51
N SER A 130 14.87 0.11 7.91
CA SER A 130 14.37 0.08 9.29
C SER A 130 12.86 0.00 9.28
N ALA A 131 12.30 -0.95 10.03
CA ALA A 131 10.86 -1.08 10.27
C ALA A 131 10.39 -0.33 11.54
N VAL A 132 11.27 0.35 12.26
CA VAL A 132 10.89 1.17 13.41
C VAL A 132 11.31 2.61 13.20
N SER A 133 10.52 3.56 13.69
CA SER A 133 10.83 5.00 13.60
C SER A 133 11.86 5.45 14.62
N ASP A 134 12.17 4.64 15.63
CA ASP A 134 13.28 4.87 16.57
C ASP A 134 14.63 4.56 15.90
N ASN A 135 15.02 5.44 14.99
CA ASN A 135 16.28 5.41 14.27
C ASN A 135 16.63 6.85 13.82
N PRO A 136 17.86 7.13 13.37
CA PRO A 136 18.27 8.49 12.99
C PRO A 136 17.43 9.18 11.90
N VAL A 137 16.79 8.41 11.01
CA VAL A 137 15.88 8.92 9.97
C VAL A 137 14.54 9.35 10.57
N GLU A 138 14.20 8.93 11.78
CA GLU A 138 12.93 9.23 12.48
C GLU A 138 11.69 8.68 11.75
N ALA A 139 11.88 7.73 10.84
CA ALA A 139 10.82 7.07 10.07
C ALA A 139 11.23 5.65 9.67
N GLU A 140 10.24 4.81 9.33
CA GLU A 140 10.51 3.57 8.63
C GLU A 140 11.03 3.88 7.22
N TYR A 141 11.95 3.05 6.72
CA TYR A 141 12.51 3.22 5.37
C TYR A 141 13.03 1.91 4.79
N ILE A 142 13.08 1.86 3.47
CA ILE A 142 13.81 0.86 2.67
C ILE A 142 14.71 1.61 1.70
N LEU A 143 16.01 1.32 1.71
CA LEU A 143 17.01 1.78 0.76
C LEU A 143 17.41 0.60 -0.13
N MET A 144 17.31 0.74 -1.44
CA MET A 144 17.45 -0.36 -2.40
C MET A 144 17.93 0.08 -3.78
N GLU A 145 18.39 -0.88 -4.59
CA GLU A 145 18.78 -0.67 -5.99
C GLU A 145 17.70 0.07 -6.79
N GLU A 146 18.13 0.94 -7.72
CA GLU A 146 17.26 1.45 -8.77
C GLU A 146 16.97 0.33 -9.78
N ALA A 147 15.68 0.06 -10.03
CA ALA A 147 15.28 -0.89 -11.05
C ALA A 147 15.58 -0.32 -12.44
N CYS A 148 16.60 -0.85 -13.10
CA CYS A 148 17.00 -0.41 -14.45
C CYS A 148 15.99 -0.91 -15.49
N GLY A 149 15.50 0.00 -16.33
CA GLY A 149 14.65 -0.35 -17.48
C GLY A 149 13.61 0.71 -17.79
N THR A 150 12.63 0.32 -18.61
CA THR A 150 11.45 1.13 -18.93
C THR A 150 10.22 0.37 -18.48
N SER A 151 9.23 1.07 -17.92
CA SER A 151 7.97 0.45 -17.54
C SER A 151 7.34 -0.22 -18.76
N LEU A 152 6.88 -1.46 -18.60
CA LEU A 152 6.22 -2.18 -19.68
C LEU A 152 4.98 -1.43 -20.19
N GLY A 153 4.24 -0.78 -19.28
CA GLY A 153 3.05 0.00 -19.61
C GLY A 153 3.33 1.14 -20.58
N ASP A 154 4.51 1.77 -20.50
CA ASP A 154 4.87 2.92 -21.33
C ASP A 154 5.16 2.53 -22.78
N VAL A 155 5.63 1.30 -23.00
CA VAL A 155 6.07 0.82 -24.32
C VAL A 155 5.12 -0.17 -24.95
N TRP A 156 4.24 -0.82 -24.16
CA TRP A 156 3.45 -1.98 -24.59
C TRP A 156 2.70 -1.75 -25.90
N GLU A 157 1.97 -0.66 -26.05
CA GLU A 157 1.17 -0.38 -27.26
C GLU A 157 2.04 -0.25 -28.52
N GLY A 158 3.25 0.28 -28.40
CA GLY A 158 4.19 0.42 -29.52
C GLY A 158 4.95 -0.87 -29.88
N MET A 159 4.84 -1.93 -29.09
CA MET A 159 5.61 -3.16 -29.29
C MET A 159 4.97 -4.09 -30.34
N GLY A 160 5.81 -4.64 -31.22
CA GLY A 160 5.40 -5.71 -32.14
C GLY A 160 5.07 -7.02 -31.43
N ILE A 161 4.18 -7.82 -32.03
CA ILE A 161 3.63 -9.06 -31.44
C ILE A 161 4.71 -10.06 -30.99
N HIS A 162 5.81 -10.18 -31.74
CA HIS A 162 6.90 -11.09 -31.37
C HIS A 162 7.61 -10.67 -30.08
N SER A 163 7.76 -9.37 -29.83
CA SER A 163 8.36 -8.87 -28.58
C SER A 163 7.40 -9.03 -27.41
N LYS A 164 6.10 -8.76 -27.62
CA LYS A 164 5.04 -9.02 -26.62
C LYS A 164 5.03 -10.50 -26.22
N ALA A 165 5.06 -11.42 -27.18
CA ALA A 165 5.10 -12.85 -26.91
C ALA A 165 6.32 -13.28 -26.08
N LYS A 166 7.50 -12.69 -26.32
CA LYS A 166 8.70 -12.94 -25.49
C LYS A 166 8.51 -12.48 -24.06
N ILE A 167 7.99 -11.28 -23.85
CA ILE A 167 7.72 -10.75 -22.51
C ILE A 167 6.69 -11.59 -21.77
N VAL A 168 5.63 -12.04 -22.45
CA VAL A 168 4.64 -12.94 -21.85
C VAL A 168 5.32 -14.23 -21.37
N ASN A 169 6.23 -14.81 -22.16
CA ASN A 169 6.98 -16.00 -21.71
C ASN A 169 7.88 -15.71 -20.49
N GLU A 170 8.48 -14.51 -20.41
CA GLU A 170 9.27 -14.09 -19.25
C GLU A 170 8.40 -13.91 -18.00
N ILE A 171 7.21 -13.32 -18.14
CA ILE A 171 6.22 -13.20 -17.05
C ILE A 171 5.79 -14.58 -16.57
N VAL A 172 5.44 -15.50 -17.48
CA VAL A 172 5.10 -16.89 -17.14
C VAL A 172 6.25 -17.57 -16.40
N SER A 173 7.50 -17.31 -16.77
CA SER A 173 8.65 -17.85 -16.03
C SER A 173 8.75 -17.32 -14.60
N ILE A 174 8.39 -16.06 -14.35
CA ILE A 174 8.32 -15.49 -13.00
C ILE A 174 7.16 -16.13 -12.21
N GLU A 175 5.99 -16.27 -12.82
CA GLU A 175 4.83 -16.93 -12.18
C GLU A 175 5.13 -18.38 -11.80
N GLN A 176 5.81 -19.13 -12.68
CA GLN A 176 6.26 -20.49 -12.38
C GLN A 176 7.19 -20.54 -11.17
N LYS A 177 8.10 -19.57 -11.01
CA LYS A 177 8.97 -19.48 -9.82
C LYS A 177 8.19 -19.14 -8.56
N LEU A 178 7.20 -18.26 -8.64
CA LEU A 178 6.33 -17.95 -7.49
C LEU A 178 5.51 -19.18 -7.06
N LEU A 179 5.06 -19.98 -8.03
CA LEU A 179 4.27 -21.20 -7.79
C LEU A 179 5.13 -22.43 -7.43
N SER A 180 6.45 -22.37 -7.59
CA SER A 180 7.33 -23.51 -7.28
C SER A 180 7.51 -23.71 -5.77
N VAL A 181 7.03 -22.79 -4.94
CA VAL A 181 7.14 -22.82 -3.49
C VAL A 181 5.77 -22.62 -2.83
N SER A 182 5.43 -23.51 -1.91
CA SER A 182 4.23 -23.43 -1.08
C SER A 182 4.59 -23.39 0.40
N PHE A 183 3.96 -22.48 1.14
CA PHE A 183 4.08 -22.39 2.60
C PHE A 183 2.97 -23.20 3.29
N SER A 184 3.24 -23.74 4.48
CA SER A 184 2.22 -24.45 5.27
C SER A 184 1.18 -23.54 5.94
N ARG A 185 1.29 -22.23 5.72
CA ARG A 185 0.46 -21.19 6.34
C ARG A 185 0.14 -20.06 5.37
N TYR A 186 -1.06 -19.52 5.51
CA TYR A 186 -1.53 -18.30 4.82
C TYR A 186 -1.23 -17.10 5.72
N GLY A 187 -0.37 -16.20 5.26
CA GLY A 187 0.07 -15.04 6.02
C GLY A 187 1.13 -14.24 5.25
N ASN A 188 1.81 -13.35 5.95
CA ASN A 188 2.89 -12.55 5.38
C ASN A 188 4.26 -13.14 5.77
N ILE A 189 5.24 -13.03 4.89
CA ILE A 189 6.63 -13.47 5.15
C ILE A 189 7.33 -12.40 5.99
N TYR A 190 8.11 -12.82 6.99
CA TYR A 190 8.99 -11.98 7.80
C TYR A 190 10.33 -12.68 8.01
N PHE A 191 11.38 -11.95 8.41
CA PHE A 191 12.61 -12.60 8.85
C PHE A 191 12.42 -13.29 10.20
N ALA A 192 12.97 -14.50 10.35
CA ALA A 192 12.91 -15.26 11.60
C ALA A 192 13.58 -14.53 12.77
N LYS A 193 14.66 -13.78 12.51
CA LYS A 193 15.35 -12.96 13.53
C LYS A 193 14.51 -11.79 14.07
N ASP A 194 13.54 -11.33 13.28
CA ASP A 194 12.66 -10.20 13.60
C ASP A 194 11.25 -10.71 13.95
N SER A 195 11.14 -11.99 14.34
CA SER A 195 9.88 -12.64 14.70
C SER A 195 9.25 -12.02 15.95
N PHE A 196 7.91 -12.03 15.98
CA PHE A 196 7.10 -11.42 17.02
C PHE A 196 5.89 -12.33 17.35
N PRO A 197 5.14 -12.07 18.45
CA PRO A 197 3.99 -12.88 18.81
C PRO A 197 2.97 -12.99 17.66
N GLY A 198 2.63 -14.22 17.29
CA GLY A 198 1.77 -14.52 16.14
C GLY A 198 2.53 -14.98 14.89
N CYS A 199 3.86 -15.05 14.91
CA CYS A 199 4.64 -15.69 13.84
C CYS A 199 4.80 -17.20 14.06
N GLU A 200 4.71 -17.96 12.98
CA GLU A 200 4.96 -19.41 12.90
C GLU A 200 6.09 -19.71 11.91
N LYS A 201 6.79 -20.84 12.08
CA LYS A 201 7.88 -21.25 11.17
C LYS A 201 7.37 -21.33 9.74
N ALA A 202 8.15 -20.80 8.79
CA ALA A 202 7.83 -20.89 7.37
C ALA A 202 8.20 -22.27 6.82
N GLU A 203 7.43 -23.31 7.14
CA GLU A 203 7.63 -24.63 6.55
C GLU A 203 7.35 -24.58 5.05
N VAL A 204 8.34 -24.99 4.25
CA VAL A 204 8.31 -24.84 2.79
C VAL A 204 8.23 -26.20 2.10
N SER A 205 7.38 -26.28 1.08
CA SER A 205 7.29 -27.41 0.16
C SER A 205 7.33 -26.91 -1.29
N GLY A 206 7.47 -27.82 -2.25
CA GLY A 206 7.45 -27.49 -3.68
C GLY A 206 8.71 -27.92 -4.44
N ASP A 207 8.81 -27.43 -5.67
CA ASP A 207 9.83 -27.76 -6.66
C ASP A 207 11.04 -26.82 -6.56
N ILE A 208 11.69 -26.84 -5.39
CA ILE A 208 12.98 -26.18 -5.13
C ILE A 208 13.92 -27.16 -4.43
N SER A 209 15.23 -26.89 -4.46
CA SER A 209 16.22 -27.80 -3.85
C SER A 209 16.05 -27.88 -2.33
N GLU A 210 16.45 -29.00 -1.72
CA GLU A 210 16.38 -29.18 -0.27
C GLU A 210 17.24 -28.17 0.49
N GLU A 211 18.35 -27.72 -0.10
CA GLU A 211 19.19 -26.67 0.46
C GLU A 211 18.43 -25.34 0.53
N LEU A 212 17.69 -24.97 -0.53
CA LEU A 212 16.89 -23.75 -0.55
C LEU A 212 15.68 -23.82 0.38
N LYS A 213 15.05 -25.00 0.53
CA LYS A 213 13.98 -25.21 1.53
C LYS A 213 14.50 -24.96 2.94
N LYS A 214 15.63 -25.57 3.27
CA LYS A 214 16.28 -25.39 4.58
C LYS A 214 16.66 -23.94 4.82
N GLU A 215 17.25 -23.27 3.83
CA GLU A 215 17.59 -21.85 3.94
C GLU A 215 16.33 -20.99 4.16
N ALA A 216 15.26 -21.25 3.42
CA ALA A 216 13.99 -20.54 3.58
C ALA A 216 13.41 -20.73 5.00
N GLU A 217 13.38 -21.96 5.49
CA GLU A 217 12.88 -22.33 6.80
C GLU A 217 13.70 -21.77 7.98
N GLU A 218 14.99 -21.52 7.76
CA GLU A 218 15.89 -20.94 8.76
C GLU A 218 15.81 -19.40 8.78
N ARG A 219 15.66 -18.77 7.61
CA ARG A 219 15.70 -17.31 7.47
C ARG A 219 14.34 -16.64 7.66
N PHE A 220 13.24 -17.35 7.39
CA PHE A 220 11.91 -16.74 7.32
C PHE A 220 10.89 -17.38 8.25
N THR A 221 9.85 -16.61 8.56
CA THR A 221 8.69 -17.00 9.37
C THR A 221 7.43 -16.44 8.70
N ILE A 222 6.29 -17.12 8.86
CA ILE A 222 4.99 -16.60 8.41
C ILE A 222 4.29 -15.98 9.59
N GLY A 223 3.95 -14.70 9.47
CA GLY A 223 3.23 -13.96 10.49
C GLY A 223 1.86 -13.49 10.00
N PRO A 224 1.18 -12.67 10.83
CA PRO A 224 -0.11 -12.12 10.49
C PRO A 224 -0.07 -11.29 9.21
N VAL A 225 -1.17 -11.28 8.46
CA VAL A 225 -1.28 -10.47 7.24
C VAL A 225 -1.21 -8.98 7.56
N VAL A 226 -0.74 -8.17 6.60
CA VAL A 226 -0.63 -6.69 6.75
C VAL A 226 -1.72 -5.91 6.02
N GLU A 227 -2.61 -6.61 5.30
CA GLU A 227 -3.66 -5.99 4.50
C GLU A 227 -4.58 -5.07 5.32
N HIS A 228 -4.88 -3.89 4.76
CA HIS A 228 -5.62 -2.84 5.46
C HIS A 228 -6.99 -3.29 5.99
N VAL A 229 -7.65 -4.25 5.33
CA VAL A 229 -8.95 -4.78 5.77
C VAL A 229 -8.90 -5.40 7.17
N PHE A 230 -7.73 -5.90 7.60
CA PHE A 230 -7.48 -6.49 8.93
C PHE A 230 -6.92 -5.50 9.97
N TRP A 231 -6.60 -4.27 9.57
CA TRP A 231 -5.86 -3.29 10.40
C TRP A 231 -6.55 -1.93 10.51
N ARG A 232 -7.88 -1.90 10.49
CA ARG A 232 -8.64 -0.66 10.72
C ARG A 232 -8.25 -0.05 12.08
N ARG A 233 -7.98 1.26 12.07
CA ARG A 233 -7.52 2.04 13.24
C ARG A 233 -8.65 2.23 14.26
N ASP A 234 -8.93 1.18 15.01
CA ASP A 234 -9.89 1.17 16.12
C ASP A 234 -9.25 0.50 17.34
N PRO A 235 -9.33 1.08 18.55
CA PRO A 235 -8.96 0.42 19.82
C PRO A 235 -9.50 -1.01 19.98
N LYS A 236 -10.63 -1.33 19.33
CA LYS A 236 -11.30 -2.63 19.37
C LYS A 236 -10.64 -3.72 18.51
N SER A 237 -9.61 -3.37 17.72
CA SER A 237 -8.94 -4.27 16.78
C SER A 237 -8.12 -5.39 17.43
N MET A 238 -7.90 -5.40 18.75
CA MET A 238 -7.05 -6.41 19.41
C MET A 238 -7.58 -7.85 19.28
N GLN A 239 -8.89 -8.05 19.10
CA GLN A 239 -9.52 -9.37 19.01
C GLN A 239 -9.60 -9.94 17.58
N MET A 240 -9.19 -9.18 16.58
CA MET A 240 -9.31 -9.62 15.19
C MET A 240 -8.28 -10.71 14.88
N GLU A 241 -8.75 -11.77 14.22
CA GLU A 241 -7.89 -12.82 13.68
C GLU A 241 -7.15 -12.32 12.46
N ARG A 242 -5.83 -12.47 12.44
CA ARG A 242 -4.97 -11.94 11.37
C ARG A 242 -4.06 -13.00 10.77
N GLY A 243 -4.34 -14.25 11.08
CA GLY A 243 -3.48 -15.37 10.76
C GLY A 243 -2.20 -15.38 11.61
N PRO A 244 -1.21 -16.19 11.19
CA PRO A 244 -1.24 -17.04 10.00
C PRO A 244 -2.32 -18.14 10.10
N TRP A 245 -2.94 -18.48 8.98
CA TRP A 245 -3.99 -19.50 8.91
C TRP A 245 -3.46 -20.82 8.33
N LYS A 246 -4.07 -21.95 8.68
CA LYS A 246 -3.65 -23.27 8.18
C LYS A 246 -4.31 -23.63 6.86
N THR A 247 -5.55 -23.19 6.68
CA THR A 247 -6.36 -23.50 5.50
C THR A 247 -6.92 -22.23 4.90
N ALA A 248 -7.30 -22.28 3.62
CA ALA A 248 -8.02 -21.19 2.98
C ALA A 248 -9.41 -21.00 3.62
N ASP A 249 -10.05 -22.06 4.13
CA ASP A 249 -11.30 -21.96 4.90
C ASP A 249 -11.11 -21.10 6.16
N ASP A 250 -10.03 -21.30 6.93
CA ASP A 250 -9.74 -20.50 8.12
C ASP A 250 -9.61 -19.00 7.76
N TYR A 251 -8.96 -18.68 6.64
CA TYR A 251 -8.85 -17.31 6.14
C TYR A 251 -10.21 -16.70 5.78
N LEU A 252 -11.03 -17.43 5.00
CA LEU A 252 -12.36 -16.95 4.60
C LEU A 252 -13.29 -16.75 5.81
N ASN A 253 -13.24 -17.66 6.78
CA ASN A 253 -13.98 -17.53 8.03
C ASN A 253 -13.50 -16.32 8.84
N ALA A 254 -12.18 -16.11 8.96
CA ALA A 254 -11.61 -14.98 9.68
C ALA A 254 -12.06 -13.63 9.08
N LEU A 255 -12.14 -13.51 7.74
CA LEU A 255 -12.68 -12.31 7.09
C LEU A 255 -14.08 -11.97 7.60
N ALA A 256 -15.00 -12.94 7.59
CA ALA A 256 -16.38 -12.72 8.01
C ALA A 256 -16.52 -12.51 9.51
N ASN A 257 -15.85 -13.32 10.33
CA ASN A 257 -15.87 -13.20 11.79
C ASN A 257 -15.35 -11.84 12.24
N ASN A 258 -14.26 -11.35 11.62
CA ASN A 258 -13.73 -10.01 11.88
C ASN A 258 -14.75 -8.91 11.57
N GLN A 259 -15.52 -9.03 10.48
CA GLN A 259 -16.59 -8.07 10.18
C GLN A 259 -17.75 -8.17 11.18
N VAL A 260 -18.13 -9.37 11.63
CA VAL A 260 -19.16 -9.56 12.66
C VAL A 260 -18.73 -8.92 13.98
N ILE A 261 -17.51 -9.16 14.43
CA ILE A 261 -16.94 -8.55 15.66
C ILE A 261 -17.00 -7.02 15.56
N TRP A 262 -16.67 -6.45 14.40
CA TRP A 262 -16.75 -5.01 14.19
C TRP A 262 -18.21 -4.49 14.19
N LEU A 263 -19.12 -5.15 13.46
CA LEU A 263 -20.50 -4.69 13.28
C LEU A 263 -21.40 -4.86 14.51
N THR A 264 -21.15 -5.88 15.32
CA THR A 264 -21.91 -6.16 16.57
C THR A 264 -21.92 -5.01 17.57
N GLN A 265 -21.11 -3.96 17.35
CA GLN A 265 -21.04 -2.80 18.22
C GLN A 265 -21.51 -1.49 17.57
N GLU A 266 -21.80 -1.47 16.25
CA GLU A 266 -21.98 -0.23 15.47
C GLU A 266 -23.14 -0.25 14.45
N SER A 267 -23.81 -1.39 14.19
CA SER A 267 -24.69 -1.53 13.01
C SER A 267 -25.99 -2.32 13.27
N PRO A 268 -27.06 -2.13 12.47
CA PRO A 268 -28.29 -2.93 12.55
C PRO A 268 -28.05 -4.42 12.25
N ASP A 269 -28.84 -5.29 12.88
CA ASP A 269 -28.76 -6.77 12.80
C ASP A 269 -28.72 -7.33 11.37
N ALA A 270 -29.21 -6.59 10.38
CA ALA A 270 -29.26 -6.99 8.98
C ALA A 270 -27.87 -7.22 8.35
N HIS A 271 -26.85 -6.42 8.69
CA HIS A 271 -25.49 -6.62 8.16
C HIS A 271 -24.83 -7.87 8.77
N ILE A 272 -25.05 -8.10 10.05
CA ILE A 272 -24.56 -9.31 10.74
C ILE A 272 -25.21 -10.56 10.13
N ALA A 273 -26.50 -10.50 9.78
CA ALA A 273 -27.19 -11.59 9.12
C ALA A 273 -26.58 -11.95 7.76
N LEU A 274 -26.07 -10.98 7.00
CA LEU A 274 -25.39 -11.25 5.73
C LEU A 274 -24.07 -12.00 5.93
N TYR A 275 -23.25 -11.58 6.91
CA TYR A 275 -22.00 -12.30 7.23
C TYR A 275 -22.25 -13.69 7.79
N LYS A 276 -23.33 -13.90 8.54
CA LYS A 276 -23.76 -15.25 8.96
C LYS A 276 -24.09 -16.14 7.75
N LYS A 277 -24.85 -15.63 6.77
CA LYS A 277 -25.11 -16.35 5.51
C LYS A 277 -23.82 -16.63 4.73
N TYR A 278 -22.89 -15.68 4.71
CA TYR A 278 -21.57 -15.88 4.08
C TYR A 278 -20.81 -17.04 4.77
N LEU A 279 -20.78 -17.07 6.10
CA LEU A 279 -20.18 -18.17 6.86
C LEU A 279 -20.83 -19.53 6.54
N ASP A 280 -22.16 -19.57 6.37
CA ASP A 280 -22.87 -20.80 6.00
C ASP A 280 -22.45 -21.33 4.60
N ILE A 281 -22.06 -20.44 3.68
CA ILE A 281 -21.63 -20.83 2.33
C ILE A 281 -20.10 -21.03 2.20
N CYS A 282 -19.29 -20.52 3.13
CA CYS A 282 -17.82 -20.64 3.11
C CYS A 282 -17.32 -22.05 2.73
N PRO A 283 -17.84 -23.15 3.32
CA PRO A 283 -17.38 -24.52 3.01
C PRO A 283 -17.66 -24.99 1.56
N TYR A 284 -18.39 -24.19 0.79
CA TYR A 284 -18.75 -24.46 -0.61
C TYR A 284 -18.09 -23.48 -1.60
N ILE A 285 -17.41 -22.43 -1.11
CA ILE A 285 -16.70 -21.46 -1.95
C ILE A 285 -15.45 -22.10 -2.56
N LEU A 286 -14.72 -22.86 -1.75
CA LEU A 286 -13.48 -23.48 -2.18
C LEU A 286 -13.76 -24.80 -2.93
N PRO A 287 -13.10 -25.02 -4.09
CA PRO A 287 -13.27 -26.24 -4.86
C PRO A 287 -12.79 -27.45 -4.04
N LYS A 288 -13.60 -28.51 -4.01
CA LYS A 288 -13.34 -29.71 -3.20
C LYS A 288 -12.28 -30.66 -3.79
N ASN A 289 -11.79 -30.41 -5.02
CA ASN A 289 -10.82 -31.26 -5.72
C ASN A 289 -9.75 -30.45 -6.47
N GLU A 290 -8.49 -30.87 -6.34
CA GLU A 290 -7.30 -30.37 -7.07
C GLU A 290 -7.36 -30.73 -8.56
N ARG A 291 -8.02 -29.89 -9.36
CA ARG A 291 -7.74 -29.64 -10.78
C ARG A 291 -8.58 -28.43 -11.19
N MET A 292 -7.96 -27.26 -11.15
CA MET A 292 -8.59 -26.04 -11.65
C MET A 292 -8.26 -25.86 -13.13
N ASP A 293 -9.17 -26.27 -14.02
CA ASP A 293 -9.39 -25.55 -15.26
C ASP A 293 -10.45 -24.48 -14.95
N HIS A 294 -10.01 -23.26 -14.64
CA HIS A 294 -10.91 -22.12 -14.47
C HIS A 294 -10.41 -20.92 -15.28
N MET A 295 -10.76 -20.90 -16.57
CA MET A 295 -11.25 -19.69 -17.22
C MET A 295 -12.78 -19.72 -17.14
N ARG A 296 -13.39 -18.56 -16.84
CA ARG A 296 -14.83 -18.29 -16.61
C ARG A 296 -15.27 -18.49 -15.16
N ASP A 297 -15.84 -17.53 -14.46
CA ASP A 297 -16.40 -16.22 -14.79
C ASP A 297 -16.14 -15.30 -13.58
N ALA A 298 -15.46 -14.16 -13.78
CA ALA A 298 -15.41 -13.06 -12.79
C ALA A 298 -16.34 -11.90 -13.18
N GLU A 299 -17.20 -12.12 -14.18
CA GLU A 299 -18.18 -11.16 -14.67
C GLU A 299 -19.47 -11.31 -13.87
N GLY A 300 -19.49 -10.75 -12.66
CA GLY A 300 -20.68 -10.83 -11.83
C GLY A 300 -20.50 -10.26 -10.44
N PHE A 301 -19.75 -9.17 -10.29
CA PHE A 301 -19.64 -8.47 -9.01
C PHE A 301 -19.84 -6.96 -9.19
N ASN A 302 -21.14 -6.60 -9.20
CA ASN A 302 -21.73 -5.35 -8.70
C ASN A 302 -21.89 -4.18 -9.71
N GLU A 303 -23.13 -3.72 -9.91
CA GLU A 303 -23.46 -2.52 -10.71
C GLU A 303 -22.78 -1.23 -10.17
N GLN A 304 -22.42 -1.21 -8.88
CA GLN A 304 -21.59 -0.14 -8.31
C GLN A 304 -20.10 -0.27 -8.68
N ALA A 305 -19.58 -1.49 -8.85
CA ALA A 305 -18.23 -1.68 -9.38
C ALA A 305 -18.18 -1.23 -10.83
N ASP A 306 -19.17 -1.61 -11.65
CA ASP A 306 -19.27 -1.19 -13.05
C ASP A 306 -19.34 0.34 -13.21
N PHE A 307 -20.03 1.05 -12.30
CA PHE A 307 -20.02 2.51 -12.31
C PHE A 307 -18.62 3.09 -12.06
N TRP A 308 -17.91 2.57 -11.05
CA TRP A 308 -16.54 3.04 -10.75
C TRP A 308 -15.53 2.59 -11.80
N ASP A 309 -15.70 1.43 -12.42
CA ASP A 309 -14.87 0.93 -13.51
C ASP A 309 -15.02 1.81 -14.76
N ARG A 310 -16.22 2.36 -15.01
CA ARG A 310 -16.43 3.37 -16.07
C ARG A 310 -15.75 4.70 -15.79
N LEU A 311 -15.53 5.03 -14.51
CA LEU A 311 -14.81 6.22 -14.08
C LEU A 311 -13.32 5.94 -13.84
N ASP A 312 -12.87 4.70 -14.05
CA ASP A 312 -11.48 4.34 -13.84
C ASP A 312 -10.56 5.14 -14.77
N GLY A 313 -9.44 5.59 -14.21
CA GLY A 313 -8.56 6.59 -14.83
C GLY A 313 -9.04 8.04 -14.71
N PHE A 314 -10.32 8.34 -14.48
CA PHE A 314 -10.80 9.70 -14.19
C PHE A 314 -10.89 9.97 -12.68
N ILE A 315 -11.61 9.12 -11.94
CA ILE A 315 -11.80 9.21 -10.49
C ILE A 315 -11.77 7.81 -9.89
N ALA A 316 -10.84 7.57 -8.96
CA ALA A 316 -10.80 6.30 -8.25
C ALA A 316 -11.97 6.19 -7.27
N ARG A 317 -12.38 4.95 -6.95
CA ARG A 317 -13.47 4.64 -6.00
C ARG A 317 -13.34 5.35 -4.63
N GLY A 318 -12.12 5.62 -4.19
CA GLY A 318 -11.84 6.37 -2.96
C GLY A 318 -11.94 7.89 -3.07
N GLY A 319 -12.37 8.42 -4.22
CA GLY A 319 -12.47 9.86 -4.50
C GLY A 319 -11.18 10.51 -4.94
N TRP A 320 -10.12 9.73 -5.17
CA TRP A 320 -8.84 10.24 -5.63
C TRP A 320 -8.90 10.59 -7.12
N THR A 321 -8.29 11.71 -7.50
CA THR A 321 -8.05 12.08 -8.90
C THR A 321 -6.75 12.89 -9.01
N SER A 322 -6.18 12.94 -10.21
CA SER A 322 -5.00 13.76 -10.50
C SER A 322 -5.29 15.24 -10.28
N ASN A 323 -4.27 16.04 -9.95
CA ASN A 323 -4.41 17.49 -9.79
C ASN A 323 -5.04 18.16 -11.04
N GLU A 324 -4.67 17.69 -12.23
CA GLU A 324 -5.15 18.24 -13.51
C GLU A 324 -6.65 18.01 -13.76
N ARG A 325 -7.19 16.90 -13.24
CA ARG A 325 -8.59 16.48 -13.43
C ARG A 325 -9.49 16.84 -12.25
N TYR A 326 -8.94 17.42 -11.20
CA TYR A 326 -9.66 17.66 -9.95
C TYR A 326 -10.89 18.57 -10.13
N GLU A 327 -10.72 19.69 -10.83
CA GLU A 327 -11.82 20.64 -11.04
C GLU A 327 -12.93 20.03 -11.90
N GLU A 328 -12.57 19.32 -12.97
CA GLU A 328 -13.54 18.62 -13.83
C GLU A 328 -14.30 17.54 -13.05
N ALA A 329 -13.59 16.77 -12.22
CA ALA A 329 -14.19 15.75 -11.35
C ALA A 329 -15.16 16.36 -10.33
N LEU A 330 -14.78 17.48 -9.72
CA LEU A 330 -15.63 18.20 -8.77
C LEU A 330 -16.88 18.78 -9.46
N GLU A 331 -16.73 19.34 -10.66
CA GLU A 331 -17.85 19.85 -11.46
C GLU A 331 -18.85 18.76 -11.85
N MET A 332 -18.36 17.57 -12.23
CA MET A 332 -19.20 16.43 -12.54
C MET A 332 -20.09 16.07 -11.35
N PHE A 333 -19.50 15.92 -10.16
CA PHE A 333 -20.25 15.56 -8.96
C PHE A 333 -21.14 16.69 -8.43
N ALA A 334 -20.73 17.96 -8.59
CA ALA A 334 -21.58 19.11 -8.29
C ALA A 334 -22.85 19.10 -9.16
N SER A 335 -22.73 18.73 -10.44
CA SER A 335 -23.85 18.62 -11.38
C SER A 335 -24.79 17.47 -11.01
N ILE A 336 -24.24 16.31 -10.64
CA ILE A 336 -25.02 15.16 -10.13
C ILE A 336 -25.77 15.55 -8.86
N ARG A 337 -25.13 16.27 -7.94
CA ARG A 337 -25.77 16.78 -6.73
C ARG A 337 -26.94 17.71 -7.08
N GLU A 338 -26.74 18.67 -7.97
CA GLU A 338 -27.78 19.62 -8.35
C GLU A 338 -29.01 18.90 -8.94
N GLU A 339 -28.79 17.93 -9.82
CA GLU A 339 -29.87 17.18 -10.45
C GLU A 339 -30.59 16.26 -9.45
N GLY A 340 -29.83 15.55 -8.60
CA GLY A 340 -30.40 14.72 -7.54
C GLY A 340 -31.25 15.53 -6.57
N LEU A 341 -30.82 16.74 -6.19
CA LEU A 341 -31.62 17.61 -5.31
C LEU A 341 -32.91 18.13 -5.96
N LYS A 342 -32.98 18.21 -7.30
CA LYS A 342 -34.19 18.58 -8.03
C LYS A 342 -35.18 17.41 -8.13
N GLN A 343 -34.69 16.20 -8.33
CA GLN A 343 -35.53 15.03 -8.63
C GLN A 343 -35.96 14.25 -7.38
N LEU A 344 -35.11 14.16 -6.36
CA LEU A 344 -35.40 13.39 -5.16
C LEU A 344 -36.37 14.15 -4.24
N THR A 345 -37.15 13.42 -3.44
CA THR A 345 -38.09 14.00 -2.48
C THR A 345 -38.07 13.26 -1.14
N GLY A 346 -38.66 13.86 -0.10
CA GLY A 346 -38.81 13.21 1.21
C GLY A 346 -37.47 12.87 1.89
N GLU A 347 -37.43 11.70 2.53
CA GLU A 347 -36.28 11.19 3.29
C GLU A 347 -35.06 10.93 2.39
N GLU A 348 -35.29 10.38 1.19
CA GLU A 348 -34.25 10.11 0.19
C GLU A 348 -33.50 11.40 -0.20
N LYS A 349 -34.21 12.51 -0.41
CA LYS A 349 -33.59 13.81 -0.67
C LYS A 349 -32.74 14.29 0.51
N SER A 350 -33.25 14.16 1.73
CA SER A 350 -32.52 14.57 2.95
C SER A 350 -31.21 13.80 3.08
N ASP A 351 -31.24 12.49 2.85
CA ASP A 351 -30.06 11.64 2.96
C ASP A 351 -29.07 11.90 1.83
N PHE A 352 -29.55 12.03 0.60
CA PHE A 352 -28.72 12.42 -0.54
C PHE A 352 -28.06 13.79 -0.33
N GLU A 353 -28.80 14.78 0.20
CA GLU A 353 -28.26 16.12 0.47
C GLU A 353 -27.13 16.08 1.50
N LYS A 354 -27.29 15.30 2.57
CA LYS A 354 -26.24 15.11 3.59
C LYS A 354 -25.02 14.42 3.00
N GLN A 355 -25.23 13.32 2.28
CA GLN A 355 -24.14 12.48 1.76
C GLN A 355 -23.35 13.15 0.63
N SER A 356 -23.99 13.97 -0.20
CA SER A 356 -23.32 14.66 -1.32
C SER A 356 -22.82 16.06 -0.98
N ARG A 357 -22.86 16.49 0.29
CA ARG A 357 -22.49 17.87 0.69
C ARG A 357 -21.05 18.25 0.30
N TRP A 358 -20.15 17.28 0.26
CA TRP A 358 -18.76 17.48 -0.18
C TRP A 358 -18.66 17.99 -1.63
N ALA A 359 -19.63 17.68 -2.49
CA ALA A 359 -19.69 18.13 -3.88
C ALA A 359 -20.29 19.54 -4.04
N GLN A 360 -20.55 20.25 -2.94
CA GLN A 360 -21.05 21.61 -3.00
C GLN A 360 -19.96 22.54 -3.55
N ARG A 361 -20.30 23.32 -4.57
CA ARG A 361 -19.42 24.40 -5.04
C ARG A 361 -19.13 25.33 -3.87
N SER A 362 -17.84 25.48 -3.54
CA SER A 362 -17.42 26.59 -2.71
C SER A 362 -17.74 27.84 -3.51
N ALA A 363 -18.74 28.61 -3.09
CA ALA A 363 -18.93 29.95 -3.62
C ALA A 363 -17.58 30.67 -3.47
N GLU A 364 -17.15 31.32 -4.54
CA GLU A 364 -15.94 32.14 -4.61
C GLU A 364 -15.71 32.83 -3.25
N LYS A 365 -14.55 32.58 -2.64
CA LYS A 365 -14.01 33.56 -1.71
C LYS A 365 -13.77 34.81 -2.53
N THR A 366 -14.79 35.65 -2.66
CA THR A 366 -14.60 37.05 -2.96
C THR A 366 -13.68 37.60 -1.88
N ASP A 367 -12.46 37.94 -2.28
CA ASP A 367 -11.62 38.89 -1.57
C ASP A 367 -12.48 40.11 -1.25
N ASP A 368 -12.87 40.25 0.01
CA ASP A 368 -13.25 41.52 0.58
C ASP A 368 -12.05 42.04 1.38
N SER A 369 -11.30 42.91 0.67
CA SER A 369 -10.52 44.07 1.14
C SER A 369 -9.50 43.94 2.26
#